data_AF-A0A401NTA4-F1
#
_entry.id   AF-A0A401NTA4-F1
#
_cell.length_a   1.000
_cell.length_b   1.000
_cell.length_c   1.000
_cell.angle_alpha   90.00
_cell.angle_beta   90.00
_cell.angle_gamma   90.00
#
_symmetry.space_group_name_H-M   'P 1'
#
loop_
_entity.id
_entity.type
_entity.pdbx_description
1 polymer ?
#
loop_
_entity_poly.entity_id
_entity_poly.type
_entity_poly.pdbx_seq_one_letter_code
_entity_poly.pdbx_strand_id
1 'polypeptide(L)'
;QNVYYMSNQQIRVGLLSPTIDDDDNKCLVDVNNKPRLIECSYAKAKRMKLYWLFTQGGSIQNRKSKRCLELQGSPENEFGFQLLLQKCTGQRWTISNVLKKITSQ
;
A
#
# COMPACT_ATOMS: atom_id res chain seq x y z
N GLN A 1 -4.81 -6.38 12.58
CA GLN A 1 -3.90 -6.62 11.45
C GLN A 1 -3.15 -5.33 11.15
N ASN A 2 -1.83 -5.38 11.00
CA ASN A 2 -0.98 -4.18 10.93
C ASN A 2 -0.64 -3.82 9.48
N VAL A 3 -0.49 -2.52 9.21
CA VAL A 3 -0.12 -1.96 7.90
C VAL A 3 1.13 -1.12 8.05
N TYR A 4 2.10 -1.32 7.17
CA TYR A 4 3.40 -0.64 7.23
C TYR A 4 3.73 0.03 5.89
N TYR A 5 4.19 1.28 5.95
CA TYR A 5 4.83 1.95 4.83
C TYR A 5 6.33 2.01 5.04
N MET A 6 7.07 1.43 4.10
CA MET A 6 8.51 1.23 4.20
C MET A 6 9.28 2.32 3.45
N SER A 7 10.53 2.60 3.84
CA SER A 7 11.41 3.57 3.16
C SER A 7 11.68 3.26 1.69
N ASN A 8 11.54 2.00 1.29
CA ASN A 8 11.61 1.54 -0.09
C ASN A 8 10.29 1.76 -0.88
N GLN A 9 9.36 2.55 -0.34
CA GLN A 9 8.09 2.95 -0.97
C GLN A 9 7.11 1.78 -1.19
N GLN A 10 7.14 0.78 -0.32
CA GLN A 10 6.21 -0.35 -0.32
C GLN A 10 5.20 -0.23 0.82
N ILE A 11 3.93 -0.60 0.55
CA ILE A 11 2.91 -0.80 1.58
C ILE A 11 2.75 -2.31 1.78
N ARG A 12 2.91 -2.76 3.04
CA ARG A 12 2.80 -4.17 3.42
C ARG A 12 1.68 -4.35 4.44
N VAL A 13 1.00 -5.49 4.38
CA VAL A 13 -0.08 -5.86 5.31
C VAL A 13 0.23 -7.23 5.89
N GLY A 14 0.25 -7.35 7.22
CA GLY A 14 0.59 -8.62 7.90
C GLY A 14 1.35 -8.39 9.22
N LEU A 15 1.83 -9.47 9.85
CA LEU A 15 2.88 -9.34 10.88
C LEU A 15 4.21 -9.07 10.18
N LEU A 16 5.07 -8.27 10.81
CA LEU A 16 6.47 -8.22 10.40
C LEU A 16 7.12 -9.50 10.95
N SER A 17 7.26 -10.53 10.11
CA SER A 17 8.05 -11.69 10.48
C SER A 17 9.55 -11.36 10.38
N PRO A 18 10.35 -11.63 11.42
CA PRO A 18 11.80 -11.41 11.37
C PRO A 18 12.51 -12.41 10.45
N THR A 19 11.86 -13.52 10.10
CA THR A 19 12.32 -14.49 9.11
C THR A 19 12.16 -13.90 7.71
N ILE A 20 13.30 -13.54 7.11
CA ILE A 20 13.41 -13.03 5.73
C ILE A 20 12.95 -14.09 4.70
N ASP A 21 12.90 -15.33 5.16
CA ASP A 21 12.61 -16.60 4.51
C ASP A 21 11.14 -17.02 4.58
N ASP A 22 10.29 -16.36 5.39
CA ASP A 22 8.84 -16.59 5.36
C ASP A 22 8.17 -15.72 4.28
N ASP A 23 7.72 -16.39 3.21
CA ASP A 23 7.08 -15.84 1.99
C ASP A 23 5.65 -15.26 2.25
N ASP A 24 5.29 -15.05 3.51
CA ASP A 24 3.97 -14.56 3.92
C ASP A 24 3.82 -13.04 3.80
N ASN A 25 4.92 -12.31 3.54
CA ASN A 25 4.88 -10.87 3.32
C ASN A 25 4.09 -10.52 2.06
N LYS A 26 2.87 -9.99 2.25
CA LYS A 26 2.05 -9.46 1.14
C LYS A 26 2.24 -7.94 0.98
N CYS A 27 2.53 -7.54 -0.25
CA CYS A 27 2.63 -6.16 -0.69
C CYS A 27 1.31 -5.72 -1.35
N LEU A 28 0.95 -4.45 -1.16
CA LEU A 28 -0.12 -3.81 -1.93
C LEU A 28 0.35 -3.57 -3.37
N VAL A 29 -0.40 -4.11 -4.34
CA VAL A 29 -0.09 -4.04 -5.77
C VAL A 29 -1.30 -3.55 -6.55
N ASP A 30 -1.08 -2.65 -7.50
CA ASP A 30 -2.07 -2.33 -8.52
C ASP A 30 -2.08 -3.45 -9.57
N VAL A 31 -3.17 -4.22 -9.59
CA VAL A 31 -3.45 -5.27 -10.58
C VAL A 31 -4.70 -4.85 -11.35
N ASN A 32 -4.53 -4.48 -12.62
CA ASN A 32 -5.64 -4.06 -13.49
C ASN A 32 -6.54 -2.98 -12.86
N ASN A 33 -5.93 -1.96 -12.24
CA ASN A 33 -6.61 -0.86 -11.55
C ASN A 33 -7.43 -1.32 -10.33
N LYS A 34 -7.05 -2.46 -9.72
CA LYS A 34 -7.61 -2.93 -8.45
C LYS A 34 -6.48 -3.13 -7.44
N PRO A 35 -6.67 -2.68 -6.18
CA PRO A 35 -5.70 -2.96 -5.12
C PRO A 35 -5.74 -4.45 -4.76
N ARG A 36 -4.59 -5.12 -4.74
CA ARG A 36 -4.45 -6.53 -4.36
C ARG A 36 -3.28 -6.73 -3.42
N LEU A 37 -3.39 -7.72 -2.54
CA LEU A 37 -2.28 -8.22 -1.73
C LEU A 37 -1.63 -9.38 -2.47
N ILE A 38 -0.36 -9.21 -2.84
CA ILE A 38 0.44 -10.19 -3.57
C ILE A 38 1.76 -10.37 -2.83
N GLU A 39 2.31 -11.56 -2.84
CA GLU A 39 3.65 -11.84 -2.31
C GLU A 39 4.68 -10.85 -2.89
N CYS A 40 5.45 -10.22 -2.00
CA CYS A 40 6.35 -9.14 -2.37
C CYS A 40 7.47 -9.59 -3.33
N SER A 41 8.02 -10.79 -3.14
CA SER A 41 9.08 -11.43 -3.95
C SER A 41 8.58 -11.63 -5.38
N TYR A 42 7.46 -12.32 -5.53
CA TYR A 42 6.78 -12.51 -6.80
C TYR A 42 6.45 -11.19 -7.51
N ALA A 43 5.85 -10.23 -6.80
CA ALA A 43 5.48 -8.93 -7.38
C ALA A 43 6.71 -8.17 -7.91
N LYS A 44 7.83 -8.25 -7.19
CA LYS A 44 9.11 -7.65 -7.59
C LYS A 44 9.67 -8.35 -8.82
N ALA A 45 9.73 -9.68 -8.83
CA ALA A 45 10.25 -10.48 -9.94
C ALA A 45 9.46 -10.22 -11.24
N LYS A 46 8.13 -10.12 -11.15
CA LYS A 46 7.24 -9.81 -12.28
C LYS A 46 7.14 -8.32 -12.62
N ARG A 47 7.92 -7.45 -11.96
CA ARG A 47 7.91 -5.98 -12.18
C ARG A 47 6.50 -5.37 -12.11
N MET A 48 5.71 -5.86 -11.17
CA MET A 48 4.35 -5.40 -10.94
C MET A 48 4.33 -3.97 -10.38
N LYS A 49 3.15 -3.35 -10.33
CA LYS A 49 2.96 -1.97 -9.86
C LYS A 49 2.88 -1.92 -8.33
N LEU A 50 3.97 -2.27 -7.64
CA LEU A 50 4.01 -2.41 -6.17
C LEU A 50 4.60 -1.21 -5.39
N TYR A 51 5.00 -0.14 -6.08
CA TYR A 51 5.63 1.03 -5.47
C TYR A 51 4.68 2.23 -5.40
N TRP A 52 4.63 2.86 -4.22
CA TRP A 52 3.67 3.90 -3.86
C TRP A 52 4.38 5.16 -3.33
N LEU A 53 3.99 6.32 -3.84
CA LEU A 53 4.32 7.62 -3.26
C LEU A 53 3.31 7.91 -2.16
N PHE A 54 3.81 8.24 -0.98
CA PHE A 54 3.00 8.64 0.16
C PHE A 54 3.70 9.75 0.94
N THR A 55 2.91 10.73 1.38
CA THR A 55 3.29 11.76 2.33
C THR A 55 2.16 11.87 3.36
N GLN A 56 2.49 12.14 4.62
CA GLN A 56 1.48 12.26 5.68
C GLN A 56 0.48 13.38 5.34
N GLY A 57 -0.81 13.07 5.42
CA GLY A 57 -1.88 13.99 5.02
C GLY A 57 -1.98 14.19 3.49
N GLY A 58 -1.27 13.40 2.69
CA GLY A 58 -1.30 13.42 1.23
C GLY A 58 -1.98 12.19 0.62
N SER A 59 -1.92 12.08 -0.70
CA SER A 59 -2.42 10.91 -1.43
C SER A 59 -1.48 9.72 -1.31
N ILE A 60 -2.02 8.51 -1.41
CA ILE A 60 -1.24 7.30 -1.70
C ILE A 60 -1.32 7.04 -3.21
N GLN A 61 -0.27 7.35 -3.97
CA GLN A 61 -0.27 7.27 -5.42
C GLN A 61 0.65 6.15 -5.93
N ASN A 62 0.17 5.30 -6.84
CA ASN A 62 1.02 4.32 -7.51
C ASN A 62 2.00 5.01 -8.46
N ARG A 63 3.29 4.70 -8.33
CA ARG A 63 4.33 5.34 -9.16
C ARG A 63 4.18 5.08 -10.65
N LYS A 64 3.71 3.88 -11.02
CA LYS A 64 3.65 3.39 -12.41
C LYS A 64 2.32 3.73 -13.08
N SER A 65 1.18 3.46 -12.45
CA SER A 65 -0.13 3.78 -13.05
C SER A 65 -0.60 5.21 -12.82
N LYS A 66 0.05 5.97 -11.92
CA LYS A 66 -0.34 7.33 -11.51
C LYS A 66 -1.72 7.43 -10.86
N ARG A 67 -2.35 6.30 -10.55
CA ARG A 67 -3.63 6.23 -9.84
C ARG A 67 -3.44 6.35 -8.34
N CYS A 68 -4.43 6.92 -7.66
CA CYS A 68 -4.46 7.02 -6.22
C CYS A 68 -5.30 5.89 -5.61
N LEU A 69 -4.86 5.41 -4.44
CA LEU A 69 -5.65 4.55 -3.57
C LEU A 69 -6.70 5.41 -2.87
N GLU A 70 -7.97 5.10 -3.11
CA GLU A 70 -9.09 5.92 -2.64
C GLU A 70 -10.24 5.08 -2.09
N LEU A 71 -11.01 5.68 -1.19
CA LEU A 71 -12.28 5.16 -0.71
C LEU A 71 -13.41 5.87 -1.45
N GLN A 72 -14.29 5.08 -2.06
CA GLN A 72 -15.53 5.56 -2.66
C GLN A 72 -16.72 4.96 -1.92
N GLY A 73 -17.78 5.75 -1.75
CA GLY A 73 -19.05 5.24 -1.23
C GLY A 73 -19.57 4.12 -2.10
N SER A 74 -19.91 2.99 -1.48
CA SER A 74 -20.42 1.79 -2.14
C SER A 74 -21.56 1.25 -1.29
N PRO A 75 -22.84 1.55 -1.64
CA PRO A 75 -23.99 1.11 -0.85
C PRO A 75 -24.19 -0.42 -0.88
N GLU A 76 -23.56 -1.10 -1.82
CA GLU A 76 -23.51 -2.57 -1.91
C GLU A 76 -22.48 -3.20 -0.97
N ASN A 77 -21.54 -2.41 -0.44
CA ASN A 77 -20.55 -2.88 0.52
C ASN A 77 -21.11 -2.79 1.94
N GLU A 78 -20.90 -3.83 2.75
CA GLU A 78 -21.34 -3.90 4.16
C GLU A 78 -20.90 -2.68 4.98
N PHE A 79 -19.73 -2.11 4.66
CA PHE A 79 -19.17 -0.95 5.35
C PHE A 79 -19.47 0.39 4.66
N GLY A 80 -20.28 0.39 3.60
CA GLY A 80 -20.67 1.59 2.85
C GLY A 80 -19.56 2.22 2.01
N PHE A 81 -18.35 1.66 2.01
CA PHE A 81 -17.20 2.15 1.26
C PHE A 81 -16.42 1.01 0.60
N GLN A 82 -15.82 1.31 -0.55
CA GLN A 82 -14.92 0.40 -1.26
C GLN A 82 -13.57 1.06 -1.48
N LEU A 83 -12.50 0.30 -1.21
CA LEU A 83 -11.14 0.68 -1.55
C LEU A 83 -10.85 0.36 -3.03
N LEU A 84 -10.39 1.35 -3.79
CA LEU A 84 -10.17 1.23 -5.23
C LEU A 84 -9.00 2.08 -5.73
N LEU A 85 -8.67 1.93 -7.02
CA LEU A 85 -7.63 2.72 -7.68
C LEU A 85 -8.21 3.57 -8.82
N GLN A 86 -8.20 4.88 -8.64
CA GLN A 86 -8.76 5.84 -9.60
C GLN A 86 -7.86 7.04 -9.87
N LYS A 87 -8.31 7.95 -10.73
CA LYS A 87 -7.68 9.27 -10.87
C LYS A 87 -7.74 9.97 -9.51
N CYS A 88 -6.63 10.61 -9.14
CA CYS A 88 -6.53 11.26 -7.84
C CYS A 88 -7.55 12.38 -7.70
N THR A 89 -8.40 12.31 -6.67
CA THR A 89 -9.46 13.28 -6.35
C THR A 89 -9.06 14.25 -5.23
N GLY A 90 -7.86 14.08 -4.67
CA GLY A 90 -7.36 14.87 -3.55
C GLY A 90 -7.61 14.23 -2.19
N GLN A 91 -8.06 12.97 -2.13
CA GLN A 91 -8.19 12.24 -0.88
C GLN A 91 -6.85 12.13 -0.14
N ARG A 92 -6.91 12.31 1.18
CA ARG A 92 -5.76 12.39 2.07
C ARG A 92 -5.73 11.21 3.03
N TRP A 93 -4.55 10.65 3.22
CA TRP A 93 -4.30 9.51 4.08
C TRP A 93 -3.30 9.86 5.17
N THR A 94 -3.51 9.31 6.36
CA THR A 94 -2.58 9.41 7.48
C THR A 94 -2.28 7.99 7.96
N ILE A 95 -1.01 7.63 8.00
CA ILE A 95 -0.58 6.36 8.59
C ILE A 95 -0.19 6.66 10.04
N SER A 96 -0.93 6.09 10.97
CA SER A 96 -0.61 6.12 12.40
C SER A 96 0.58 5.20 12.71
N ASN A 97 1.26 5.43 13.84
CA ASN A 97 2.39 4.61 14.32
C ASN A 97 3.59 4.56 13.37
N VAL A 98 4.12 5.74 13.02
CA VAL A 98 5.31 5.85 12.17
C VAL A 98 6.56 5.47 12.95
N LEU A 99 7.23 4.39 12.52
CA LEU A 99 8.57 4.05 12.99
C LEU A 99 9.59 4.97 12.33
N LYS A 100 10.23 5.85 13.13
CA LYS A 100 11.34 6.69 12.65
C LYS A 100 12.61 5.85 12.63
N LYS A 101 13.37 5.94 11.54
CA LYS A 101 14.69 5.32 11.46
C LYS A 101 15.58 5.98 12.51
N ILE A 102 15.99 5.24 13.54
CA ILE A 102 17.00 5.73 14.48
C ILE A 102 18.27 5.90 13.66
N THR A 103 18.69 7.14 13.47
CA THR A 103 19.98 7.44 12.84
C THR A 103 21.00 7.29 13.97
N SER A 104 21.82 6.23 13.93
CA SER A 104 23.00 6.18 14.80
C SER A 104 23.91 7.33 14.40
N GLN A 105 24.19 8.23 15.34
CA GLN A 105 25.24 9.24 15.22
C GLN A 105 26.60 8.57 15.09
#